data_AF-A0A354JSV7-F1
#
_entry.id   AF-A0A354JSV7-F1
#
_cell.length_a   1.000
_cell.length_b   1.000
_cell.length_c   1.000
_cell.angle_alpha   90.00
_cell.angle_beta   90.00
_cell.angle_gamma   90.00
#
_symmetry.space_group_name_H-M   'P 1'
#
loop_
_entity.id
_entity.type
_entity.pdbx_description
1 polymer ?
#
loop_
_entity_poly.entity_id
_entity_poly.type
_entity_poly.pdbx_seq_one_letter_code
_entity_poly.pdbx_strand_id
1 'polypeptide(L)'
;MLGGMLLGFLLKTKQRIVTANEKLITYAIYLLLFLMGVSIGSNELIMNSLSSLGTLALLLSTGAVAGSILMGFLVFKFFFKKIEGEK
;
A
#
# COMPACT_ATOMS: atom_id res chain seq x y z
N MET A 1 -11.18 13.75 5.97
CA MET A 1 -10.60 13.70 4.61
C MET A 1 -10.66 15.05 3.89
N LEU A 2 -11.82 15.66 3.73
CA LEU A 2 -11.96 16.99 3.06
C LEU A 2 -11.07 18.08 3.67
N GLY A 3 -11.02 18.23 5.00
CA GLY A 3 -10.18 19.23 5.65
C GLY A 3 -8.67 19.04 5.43
N GLY A 4 -8.20 17.79 5.39
CA GLY A 4 -6.80 17.48 5.09
C GLY A 4 -6.44 17.73 3.62
N MET A 5 -7.37 17.47 2.70
CA MET A 5 -7.19 17.74 1.27
C MET A 5 -7.15 19.25 0.99
N LEU A 6 -8.03 20.03 1.64
CA LEU A 6 -8.03 21.50 1.57
C LEU A 6 -6.74 22.09 2.13
N LEU A 7 -6.35 21.70 3.35
CA LEU A 7 -5.09 22.14 3.94
C LEU A 7 -3.89 21.75 3.07
N GLY A 8 -3.88 20.53 2.55
CA GLY A 8 -2.85 20.05 1.62
C GLY A 8 -2.75 20.91 0.36
N PHE A 9 -3.88 21.34 -0.21
CA PHE A 9 -3.90 22.22 -1.38
C PHE A 9 -3.34 23.62 -1.08
N LEU A 10 -3.71 24.23 0.06
CA LEU A 10 -3.14 25.53 0.47
C LEU A 10 -1.63 25.46 0.75
N LEU A 11 -1.16 24.34 1.32
CA LEU A 11 0.24 24.14 1.71
C LEU A 11 1.15 23.69 0.54
N LYS A 12 0.57 23.13 -0.54
CA LYS A 12 1.29 22.63 -1.73
C LYS A 12 2.11 23.71 -2.46
N THR A 13 1.79 24.99 -2.27
CA THR A 13 2.46 26.10 -2.98
C THR A 13 3.92 26.29 -2.56
N LYS A 14 4.34 25.78 -1.39
CA LYS A 14 5.73 25.91 -0.90
C LYS A 14 6.47 24.57 -1.01
N GLN A 15 7.35 24.45 -2.01
CA GLN A 15 8.16 23.24 -2.22
C GLN A 15 8.97 22.81 -0.98
N ARG A 16 9.48 23.75 -0.17
CA ARG A 16 10.17 23.43 1.10
C ARG A 16 9.29 22.68 2.10
N ILE A 17 8.00 22.99 2.17
CA ILE A 17 7.04 22.32 3.08
C ILE A 17 6.76 20.90 2.56
N VAL A 18 6.63 20.74 1.24
CA VAL A 18 6.40 19.43 0.61
C VAL A 18 7.57 18.48 0.87
N THR A 19 8.81 18.91 0.63
CA THR A 19 10.00 18.08 0.86
C THR A 19 10.24 17.78 2.35
N ALA A 20 9.94 18.72 3.25
CA ALA A 20 10.03 18.48 4.69
C ALA A 20 8.99 17.46 5.16
N ASN A 21 7.76 17.55 4.62
CA ASN A 21 6.68 16.62 4.94
C ASN A 21 7.01 15.20 4.45
N GLU A 22 7.58 15.07 3.25
CA GLU A 22 8.03 13.77 2.72
C GLU A 22 9.05 13.07 3.63
N LYS A 23 10.04 13.82 4.14
CA LYS A 23 11.00 13.29 5.12
C LYS A 23 10.31 12.93 6.45
N LEU A 24 9.42 13.78 6.94
CA LEU A 24 8.70 13.56 8.19
C LEU A 24 7.79 12.33 8.11
N ILE A 25 7.07 12.14 7.00
CA ILE A 25 6.26 10.93 6.73
C ILE A 25 7.16 9.70 6.70
N THR A 26 8.32 9.77 6.04
CA THR A 26 9.25 8.64 5.99
C THR A 26 9.72 8.24 7.39
N TYR A 27 10.16 9.20 8.21
CA TYR A 27 10.54 8.93 9.60
C TYR A 27 9.36 8.41 10.43
N ALA A 28 8.16 8.95 10.22
CA ALA A 28 6.95 8.48 10.89
C ALA A 28 6.61 7.03 10.49
N ILE A 29 6.73 6.65 9.21
CA ILE A 29 6.52 5.27 8.76
C ILE A 29 7.52 4.35 9.45
N TYR A 30 8.81 4.71 9.49
CA TYR A 30 9.79 3.88 10.20
C TYR A 30 9.48 3.73 11.68
N LEU A 31 9.11 4.83 12.36
CA LEU A 31 8.72 4.80 13.76
C LEU A 31 7.47 3.94 13.98
N LEU A 32 6.45 4.08 13.13
CA LEU A 32 5.22 3.30 13.19
C LEU A 32 5.47 1.82 12.91
N LEU A 33 6.30 1.48 11.92
CA LEU A 33 6.70 0.09 11.64
C LEU A 33 7.45 -0.52 12.82
N PHE A 34 8.32 0.26 13.48
CA PHE A 34 9.02 -0.18 14.68
C PHE A 34 8.04 -0.43 15.84
N LEU A 35 7.17 0.53 16.14
CA LEU A 35 6.13 0.39 17.18
C LEU A 35 5.20 -0.77 16.89
N MET A 36 4.78 -0.93 15.63
CA MET A 36 3.95 -2.04 15.18
C MET A 36 4.66 -3.38 15.40
N GLY A 37 5.94 -3.48 15.05
CA GLY A 37 6.75 -4.67 15.28
C GLY A 37 6.82 -5.03 16.77
N VAL A 38 7.09 -4.05 17.64
CA VAL A 38 7.11 -4.26 19.09
C VAL A 38 5.73 -4.70 19.62
N SER A 39 4.66 -4.04 19.17
CA SER A 39 3.29 -4.34 19.60
C SER A 39 2.82 -5.74 19.17
N ILE A 40 3.25 -6.21 18.00
CA ILE A 40 2.93 -7.57 17.52
C ILE A 40 3.82 -8.58 18.22
N GLY A 41 5.10 -8.26 18.40
CA GLY A 41 6.11 -9.14 19.00
C GLY A 41 5.86 -9.44 20.49
N SER A 42 5.33 -8.46 21.25
CA SER A 42 5.00 -8.64 22.66
C SER A 42 3.65 -9.33 22.91
N ASN A 43 2.87 -9.58 21.86
CA ASN A 43 1.57 -10.23 21.96
C ASN A 43 1.70 -11.75 21.71
N GLU A 44 1.75 -12.54 22.78
CA GLU A 44 1.91 -13.99 22.69
C GLU A 44 0.81 -14.70 21.90
N LEU A 45 -0.42 -14.17 21.88
CA LEU A 45 -1.52 -14.74 21.07
C LEU A 45 -1.21 -14.65 19.58
N ILE A 46 -0.68 -13.50 19.15
CA ILE A 46 -0.29 -13.28 17.75
C ILE A 46 0.99 -14.06 17.43
N MET A 47 1.96 -14.08 18.34
CA MET A 47 3.22 -14.82 18.14
C MET A 47 2.99 -16.34 18.03
N ASN A 48 2.16 -16.92 18.90
CA ASN A 48 1.81 -18.34 18.84
C ASN A 48 0.99 -18.68 17.59
N SER A 49 0.18 -17.75 17.12
CA SER A 49 -0.60 -17.91 15.88
C SER A 49 0.16 -17.47 14.63
N LEU A 50 1.43 -17.04 14.74
CA LEU A 50 2.16 -16.42 13.65
C LEU A 50 2.35 -17.37 12.47
N SER A 51 2.54 -18.66 12.71
CA SER A 51 2.59 -19.67 11.64
C SER A 51 1.26 -19.78 10.89
N SER A 52 0.13 -19.75 11.60
CA SER A 52 -1.20 -19.80 10.97
C SER A 52 -1.55 -18.50 10.26
N LEU A 53 -1.27 -17.35 10.87
CA LEU A 53 -1.51 -16.03 10.27
C LEU A 53 -0.57 -15.79 9.09
N GLY A 54 0.69 -16.21 9.21
CA GLY A 54 1.70 -16.07 8.17
C GLY A 54 1.40 -16.91 6.93
N THR A 55 0.97 -18.16 7.11
CA THR A 55 0.54 -19.01 5.98
C THR A 55 -0.69 -18.46 5.28
N LEU A 56 -1.69 -17.99 6.03
CA LEU A 56 -2.85 -17.31 5.47
C LEU A 56 -2.45 -16.03 4.72
N ALA A 57 -1.57 -15.21 5.31
CA ALA A 57 -1.08 -13.99 4.68
C ALA A 57 -0.28 -14.27 3.40
N LEU A 58 0.50 -15.35 3.36
CA LEU A 58 1.25 -15.76 2.18
C LEU A 58 0.31 -16.24 1.07
N LEU A 59 -0.70 -17.05 1.40
CA LEU A 59 -1.71 -17.47 0.44
C LEU A 59 -2.55 -16.28 -0.07
N LEU A 60 -2.93 -15.38 0.82
CA LEU A 60 -3.72 -14.19 0.48
C LEU A 60 -2.92 -13.22 -0.40
N SER A 61 -1.67 -12.94 -0.04
CA SER A 61 -0.80 -12.04 -0.80
C SER A 61 -0.48 -12.59 -2.19
N THR A 62 -0.12 -13.87 -2.30
CA THR A 62 0.13 -14.52 -3.60
C THR A 62 -1.13 -14.56 -4.45
N GLY A 63 -2.28 -14.92 -3.87
CA GLY A 63 -3.58 -14.88 -4.54
C GLY A 63 -3.98 -13.48 -5.00
N ALA A 64 -3.78 -12.46 -4.16
CA ALA A 64 -4.08 -11.06 -4.49
C ALA A 64 -3.17 -10.53 -5.61
N VAL A 65 -1.87 -10.83 -5.58
CA VAL A 65 -0.93 -10.44 -6.64
C VAL A 65 -1.26 -11.16 -7.94
N ALA A 66 -1.47 -12.48 -7.89
CA ALA A 66 -1.86 -13.25 -9.07
C ALA A 66 -3.18 -12.75 -9.67
N GLY A 67 -4.19 -12.48 -8.84
CA GLY A 67 -5.47 -11.91 -9.25
C GLY A 67 -5.32 -10.53 -9.87
N SER A 68 -4.50 -9.65 -9.29
CA SER A 68 -4.22 -8.32 -9.82
C SER A 68 -3.55 -8.38 -11.20
N ILE A 69 -2.55 -9.27 -11.37
CA ILE A 69 -1.88 -9.50 -12.66
C ILE A 69 -2.86 -10.05 -13.69
N LEU A 70 -3.65 -11.07 -13.32
CA LEU A 70 -4.65 -11.68 -14.22
C LEU A 70 -5.69 -10.67 -14.67
N MET A 71 -6.20 -9.84 -13.77
CA MET A 71 -7.17 -8.80 -14.10
C MET A 71 -6.55 -7.73 -15.00
N GLY A 72 -5.33 -7.29 -14.69
CA GLY A 72 -4.57 -6.37 -15.55
C GLY A 72 -4.35 -6.92 -16.96
N PHE A 73 -4.01 -8.20 -17.07
CA PHE A 73 -3.85 -8.90 -18.35
C PHE A 73 -5.18 -9.03 -19.11
N LEU A 74 -6.28 -9.31 -18.41
CA LEU A 74 -7.60 -9.41 -19.00
C LEU A 74 -8.06 -8.05 -19.54
N VAL A 75 -7.91 -6.99 -18.75
CA VAL A 75 -8.18 -5.61 -19.20
C VAL A 75 -7.31 -5.27 -20.41
N PHE A 76 -6.02 -5.59 -20.38
CA PHE A 76 -5.12 -5.38 -21.53
C PHE A 76 -5.62 -6.13 -22.77
N LYS A 77 -5.98 -7.41 -22.65
CA LYS A 77 -6.44 -8.22 -23.77
C LYS A 77 -7.80 -7.78 -24.33
N PHE A 78 -8.74 -7.32 -23.48
CA PHE A 78 -10.09 -6.92 -23.94
C PHE A 78 -10.17 -5.47 -24.41
N PHE A 79 -9.49 -4.54 -23.74
CA PHE A 79 -9.51 -3.13 -24.11
C PHE A 79 -8.43 -2.76 -25.12
N PHE A 80 -7.19 -3.23 -24.98
CA PHE A 80 -6.11 -2.83 -25.89
C PHE A 80 -6.03 -3.66 -27.17
N LYS A 81 -6.39 -4.96 -27.15
CA LYS A 81 -6.47 -5.74 -28.40
C LYS A 81 -7.59 -5.27 -29.33
N LYS A 82 -8.64 -4.62 -28.80
CA LYS A 82 -9.72 -4.04 -29.63
C LYS A 82 -9.27 -2.79 -30.39
N ILE A 83 -8.19 -2.13 -29.97
CA ILE A 83 -7.64 -0.93 -30.60
C ILE A 83 -6.72 -1.28 -31.78
N GLU A 84 -6.22 -2.52 -31.84
CA GLU A 84 -5.32 -3.00 -32.91
C GLU A 84 -6.07 -3.69 -34.07
N GLY A 85 -7.39 -3.86 -33.95
CA GLY A 85 -8.27 -4.36 -35.01
C GLY A 85 -8.96 -3.28 -35.85
N GLU A 86 -8.70 -1.99 -35.57
CA GLU A 86 -9.12 -0.85 -36.42
C GLU A 86 -7.91 -0.14 -37.03
N LYS A 87 -7.07 -0.90 -37.75
CA LYS A 87 -6.23 -0.36 -38.83
C LYS A 87 -6.23 -1.31 -40.01
#